data_AF-A0A3N6FQQ0-F1
#
_entry.id   AF-A0A3N6FQQ0-F1
#
_cell.length_a   1.000
_cell.length_b   1.000
_cell.length_c   1.000
_cell.angle_alpha   90.00
_cell.angle_beta   90.00
_cell.angle_gamma   90.00
#
_symmetry.space_group_name_H-M   'P 1'
#
loop_
_entity.id
_entity.type
_entity.pdbx_description
1 polymer ?
#
loop_
_entity_poly.entity_id
_entity_poly.type
_entity_poly.pdbx_seq_one_letter_code
_entity_poly.pdbx_strand_id
1 'polypeptide(L)' 'MADTQGSASARFEIVPDADMPTGRDVLPVERRGEITWFVREGHMSLSLCAEINRALTQVTRTGRWKQDWDGPDGPPQPSR' A
#
# COMPACT_ATOMS: atom_id res chain seq x y z
N MET A 1 -8.39 -27.63 -0.75
CA MET A 1 -8.96 -26.61 -1.64
C MET A 1 -7.88 -25.57 -1.84
N ALA A 2 -7.43 -25.35 -3.07
CA ALA A 2 -6.33 -24.43 -3.34
C ALA A 2 -6.86 -23.01 -3.21
N ASP A 3 -6.45 -22.30 -2.15
CA ASP A 3 -6.64 -20.87 -2.04
C ASP A 3 -6.07 -20.22 -3.28
N THR A 4 -6.96 -19.66 -4.09
CA THR A 4 -6.56 -18.77 -5.17
C THR A 4 -6.08 -17.50 -4.48
N GLN A 5 -4.81 -17.47 -4.12
CA GLN A 5 -4.11 -16.32 -3.53
C GLN A 5 -4.31 -15.14 -4.50
N GLY A 6 -5.34 -14.32 -4.25
CA GLY A 6 -5.51 -13.07 -4.97
C GLY A 6 -4.23 -12.26 -4.78
N SER A 7 -3.52 -11.98 -5.87
CA SER A 7 -2.23 -11.31 -5.85
C SER A 7 -2.35 -10.02 -5.02
N ALA A 8 -1.72 -9.98 -3.84
CA ALA A 8 -1.61 -8.75 -3.08
C ALA A 8 -0.90 -7.71 -3.96
N SER A 9 -1.32 -6.45 -3.89
CA SER A 9 -0.71 -5.34 -4.62
C SER A 9 -0.26 -4.27 -3.63
N ALA A 10 0.83 -3.58 -3.98
CA ALA A 10 1.44 -2.57 -3.13
C ALA A 10 2.02 -1.48 -4.04
N ARG A 11 1.72 -0.21 -3.74
CA ARG A 11 2.28 0.93 -4.49
C ARG A 11 2.44 2.18 -3.63
N PHE A 12 3.34 3.05 -4.07
CA PHE A 12 3.46 4.44 -3.66
C PHE A 12 2.82 5.34 -4.70
N GLU A 13 2.17 6.40 -4.24
CA GLU A 13 1.54 7.41 -5.08
C GLU A 13 1.83 8.79 -4.49
N ILE A 14 2.37 9.70 -5.29
CA ILE A 14 2.59 11.08 -4.87
C ILE A 14 1.29 11.85 -5.10
N VAL A 15 0.80 12.54 -4.08
CA VAL A 15 -0.46 13.29 -4.12
C VAL A 15 -0.24 14.76 -3.75
N PRO A 16 -1.08 15.68 -4.24
CA PRO A 16 -1.05 17.09 -3.86
C PRO A 16 -1.16 17.31 -2.34
N ASP A 17 -0.59 18.43 -1.86
CA ASP A 17 -0.68 18.83 -0.45
C ASP A 17 -2.13 18.88 0.07
N ALA A 18 -3.05 19.36 -0.77
CA ALA A 18 -4.47 19.51 -0.47
C ALA A 18 -5.21 18.19 -0.22
N ASP A 19 -4.70 17.07 -0.73
CA ASP A 19 -5.31 15.75 -0.58
C ASP A 19 -4.81 15.02 0.68
N MET A 20 -3.89 15.63 1.44
CA MET A 20 -3.23 15.00 2.57
C MET A 20 -3.67 15.61 3.91
N PRO A 21 -3.95 14.78 4.94
CA PRO A 21 -4.27 15.27 6.28
C PRO A 21 -3.16 16.14 6.87
N THR A 22 -3.54 17.19 7.60
CA THR A 22 -2.58 18.06 8.30
C THR A 22 -1.64 17.24 9.19
N GLY A 23 -0.33 17.50 9.07
CA GLY A 23 0.71 16.86 9.88
C GLY A 23 1.07 15.43 9.45
N ARG A 24 0.65 14.98 8.26
CA ARG A 24 1.02 13.68 7.69
C ARG A 24 1.73 13.85 6.36
N ASP A 25 2.94 13.31 6.24
CA ASP A 25 3.68 13.29 4.96
C ASP A 25 3.42 12.00 4.18
N VAL A 26 3.01 10.94 4.87
CA VAL A 26 2.63 9.65 4.28
C VAL A 26 1.35 9.15 4.92
N LEU A 27 0.42 8.67 4.09
CA LEU A 27 -0.85 8.07 4.49
C LEU A 27 -0.98 6.67 3.85
N PRO A 28 -0.81 5.58 4.62
CA PRO A 28 -1.15 4.24 4.15
C PRO A 28 -2.68 4.10 4.08
N VAL A 29 -3.18 3.66 2.93
CA VAL A 29 -4.57 3.26 2.74
C VAL A 29 -4.58 1.83 2.26
N GLU A 30 -5.22 0.98 3.05
CA GLU A 30 -5.26 -0.45 2.80
C GLU A 30 -6.68 -0.89 2.43
N ARG A 31 -6.76 -1.76 1.43
CA ARG A 31 -7.97 -2.44 0.97
C ARG A 31 -7.67 -3.94 0.91
N ARG A 32 -8.69 -4.78 0.79
CA ARG A 32 -8.49 -6.23 0.67
C ARG A 32 -7.61 -6.55 -0.55
N GLY A 33 -6.38 -6.98 -0.31
CA GLY A 33 -5.41 -7.33 -1.36
C GLY A 33 -4.64 -6.14 -1.94
N GLU A 34 -4.71 -4.96 -1.33
CA GLU A 34 -4.05 -3.75 -1.82
C GLU A 34 -3.59 -2.87 -0.65
N ILE A 35 -2.38 -2.34 -0.74
CA ILE A 35 -1.91 -1.22 0.07
C ILE A 35 -1.38 -0.12 -0.85
N THR A 36 -1.82 1.11 -0.61
CA THR A 36 -1.26 2.29 -1.25
C THR A 36 -0.71 3.24 -0.19
N TRP A 37 0.56 3.63 -0.32
CA TRP A 37 1.13 4.72 0.46
C TRP A 37 1.03 6.00 -0.34
N PHE A 38 0.11 6.89 0.06
CA PHE A 38 0.03 8.24 -0.47
C PHE A 38 1.10 9.11 0.18
N VAL A 39 1.94 9.75 -0.63
CA VAL A 39 3.04 10.61 -0.17
C VAL A 39 2.76 12.05 -0.60
N ARG A 40 2.87 12.98 0.33
CA ARG A 40 2.74 14.41 0.06
C ARG A 40 3.75 14.86 -0.98
N GLU A 41 3.32 15.67 -1.94
CA GLU A 41 4.20 16.25 -2.94
C GLU A 41 5.42 16.96 -2.31
N GLY A 42 6.58 16.83 -2.95
CA GLY A 42 7.85 17.36 -2.41
C GLY A 42 8.53 16.45 -1.37
N HIS A 43 7.85 15.46 -0.78
CA HIS A 43 8.45 14.53 0.19
C HIS A 43 8.98 13.24 -0.42
N MET A 44 8.71 12.99 -1.71
CA MET A 44 9.30 11.90 -2.49
C MET A 44 9.53 12.38 -3.93
N SER A 45 10.66 12.01 -4.51
CA SER A 45 10.90 12.29 -5.94
C SER A 45 10.14 11.30 -6.82
N LEU A 46 9.78 11.74 -8.03
CA LEU A 46 9.16 10.87 -9.04
C LEU A 46 10.06 9.66 -9.38
N SER A 47 11.39 9.85 -9.38
CA SER A 47 12.35 8.77 -9.63
C SER A 47 12.31 7.69 -8.54
N LEU A 48 12.32 8.10 -7.26
CA LEU A 48 12.24 7.17 -6.14
C LEU A 48 10.89 6.44 -6.11
N CYS A 49 9.79 7.16 -6.38
CA CYS A 49 8.47 6.56 -6.49
C CYS A 49 8.44 5.45 -7.56
N ALA A 50 9.00 5.71 -8.74
CA ALA A 50 9.09 4.73 -9.82
C ALA A 50 9.96 3.51 -9.45
N GLU A 51 11.13 3.74 -8.83
CA GLU A 51 12.04 2.67 -8.40
C GLU A 51 11.41 1.77 -7.34
N ILE A 52 10.78 2.36 -6.32
CA ILE A 52 10.08 1.63 -5.26
C ILE A 52 8.91 0.84 -5.85
N ASN A 53 8.11 1.44 -6.72
CA ASN A 53 6.99 0.74 -7.35
C ASN A 53 7.42 -0.44 -8.22
N ARG A 54 8.58 -0.34 -8.89
CA ARG A 54 9.17 -1.47 -9.61
C ARG A 54 9.56 -2.60 -8.65
N ALA A 55 10.18 -2.28 -7.52
CA ALA A 55 10.53 -3.27 -6.49
C ALA A 55 9.27 -3.92 -5.89
N LEU A 56 8.26 -3.13 -5.52
CA LEU A 56 6.99 -3.62 -4.97
C LEU A 56 6.25 -4.52 -5.96
N THR A 57 6.25 -4.16 -7.25
CA THR A 57 5.68 -5.01 -8.32
C THR A 57 6.39 -6.37 -8.38
N GLN A 58 7.71 -6.41 -8.22
CA GLN A 58 8.46 -7.67 -8.20
C GLN A 58 8.11 -8.52 -6.97
N VAL A 59 8.07 -7.91 -5.78
CA VAL A 59 7.79 -8.62 -4.53
C VAL A 59 6.36 -9.18 -4.54
N THR A 60 5.39 -8.38 -4.97
CA THR A 60 3.98 -8.78 -5.06
C THR A 60 3.74 -9.86 -6.10
N ARG A 61 4.27 -9.71 -7.32
CA ARG A 61 4.14 -10.71 -8.40
C ARG A 61 4.79 -12.04 -8.08
N THR A 62 5.80 -12.06 -7.23
CA THR A 62 6.50 -13.29 -6.82
C THR A 62 5.89 -13.93 -5.58
N GLY A 63 4.76 -13.41 -5.09
CA GLY A 63 4.07 -13.94 -3.90
C GLY A 63 4.87 -13.77 -2.61
N ARG A 64 5.91 -12.91 -2.61
CA ARG A 64 6.75 -12.64 -1.45
C ARG A 64 6.11 -11.66 -0.46
N TRP A 65 5.00 -11.04 -0.86
CA TRP A 65 4.19 -10.18 -0.02
C TRP A 65 2.82 -10.82 0.23
N LYS A 66 2.44 -10.93 1.50
CA LYS A 66 1.11 -11.36 1.93
C LYS A 66 0.58 -10.33 2.93
N GLN A 67 -0.60 -9.76 2.67
CA GLN A 67 -1.33 -9.05 3.72
C GLN A 67 -1.99 -10.09 4.62
N ASP A 68 -1.60 -10.10 5.90
CA ASP A 68 -2.19 -10.97 6.91
C ASP A 68 -3.06 -10.12 7.85
N TRP A 69 -4.37 -10.16 7.62
CA TRP A 69 -5.36 -9.34 8.33
C TRP A 69 -5.99 -10.02 9.54
N ASP A 70 -5.70 -11.32 9.75
CA ASP A 70 -6.29 -12.12 10.81
C ASP A 70 -5.44 -12.10 12.10
N GLY A 71 -4.39 -11.28 12.13
CA GLY A 71 -3.56 -11.01 13.30
C GLY A 71 -4.10 -9.90 14.20
N PRO A 72 -3.58 -9.76 15.44
CA PRO A 72 -4.03 -8.76 16.41
C PRO A 72 -3.86 -7.30 15.95
N ASP A 73 -3.03 -7.07 14.93
CA ASP A 73 -2.74 -5.75 14.34
C ASP A 73 -3.55 -5.46 13.05
N GLY A 74 -4.53 -6.31 12.72
CA GLY A 74 -5.42 -6.08 11.60
C GLY A 74 -6.33 -4.85 11.80
N PRO A 75 -6.74 -4.15 10.73
CA PRO A 75 -7.63 -3.02 10.80
C PRO A 75 -8.99 -3.52 11.29
N PRO A 76 -9.73 -2.70 12.07
CA PRO A 76 -11.03 -3.09 12.58
C PRO A 76 -11.93 -3.53 11.44
N GLN A 77 -12.39 -4.78 11.47
CA GLN A 77 -13.33 -5.28 10.48
C GLN A 77 -14.73 -4.70 10.76
N PRO A 78 -15.47 -4.25 9.73
CA PRO A 78 -16.83 -3.78 9.93
C PRO A 78 -17.71 -4.93 10.45
N SER A 79 -18.44 -4.67 11.54
CA SER A 79 -19.45 -5.58 12.08
C SER A 79 -20.53 -5.84 11.04
N ARG A 80 -20.76 -7.12 10.73
CA ARG A 80 -21.89 -7.59 9.91
C ARG A 80 -23.24 -7.29 10.56
#